data_AF-U2HKP0-F1
#
_entry.id   AF-U2HKP0-F1
#
_cell.length_a   1.000
_cell.length_b   1.000
_cell.length_c   1.000
_cell.angle_alpha   90.00
_cell.angle_beta   90.00
_cell.angle_gamma   90.00
#
_symmetry.space_group_name_H-M   'P 1'
#
loop_
_entity.id
_entity.type
_entity.pdbx_description
1 polymer ?
#
loop_
_entity_poly.entity_id
_entity_poly.type
_entity_poly.pdbx_seq_one_letter_code
_entity_poly.pdbx_strand_id
1 'polypeptide(L)'
;MQSPYNWVMAWRERGVVGLLTGHGGGRPRALPDPMVAAAIQIATTAPLTLAQIAQRLEATFNEPLPCRLETLGMALKREGLSFKRNRYTLKKNATKRHSP
;
A
#
# COMPACT_ATOMS: atom_id res chain seq x y z
N MET A 1 11.06 -20.56 -13.69
CA MET A 1 11.42 -21.90 -13.20
C MET A 1 12.40 -21.73 -12.05
N GLN A 2 11.97 -21.92 -10.79
CA GLN A 2 12.88 -21.84 -9.64
C GLN A 2 13.69 -23.15 -9.56
N SER A 3 15.02 -23.04 -9.53
CA SER A 3 15.89 -24.19 -9.31
C SER A 3 15.83 -24.60 -7.82
N PRO A 4 15.75 -25.90 -7.49
CA PRO A 4 15.86 -26.43 -6.12
C PRO A 4 17.07 -25.91 -5.34
N TYR A 5 18.14 -25.52 -6.05
CA TYR A 5 19.35 -24.96 -5.46
C TYR A 5 19.11 -23.68 -4.64
N ASN A 6 18.23 -22.78 -5.10
CA ASN A 6 17.95 -21.52 -4.41
C ASN A 6 17.23 -21.77 -3.06
N TRP A 7 16.44 -22.84 -2.97
CA TRP A 7 15.75 -23.23 -1.74
C TRP A 7 16.72 -23.81 -0.70
N VAL A 8 17.66 -24.65 -1.15
CA VAL A 8 18.70 -25.22 -0.30
C VAL A 8 19.62 -24.14 0.26
N MET A 9 20.00 -23.16 -0.57
CA MET A 9 20.81 -22.02 -0.13
C MET A 9 20.05 -21.14 0.89
N ALA A 10 18.79 -20.79 0.60
CA ALA A 10 17.97 -20.00 1.53
C ALA A 10 17.74 -20.71 2.87
N TRP A 11 17.56 -22.03 2.86
CA TRP A 11 17.48 -22.85 4.08
C TRP A 11 18.80 -22.82 4.86
N ARG A 12 19.95 -22.97 4.20
CA ARG A 12 21.25 -22.94 4.87
C ARG A 12 21.53 -21.59 5.53
N GLU A 13 21.14 -20.49 4.90
CA GLU A 13 21.44 -19.16 5.41
C GLU A 13 20.45 -18.66 6.48
N ARG A 14 19.16 -19.00 6.34
CA ARG A 14 18.09 -18.38 7.14
C ARG A 14 17.13 -19.40 7.75
N GLY A 15 17.44 -20.69 7.64
CA GLY A 15 16.60 -21.78 8.15
C GLY A 15 15.18 -21.73 7.58
N VAL A 16 14.20 -22.06 8.43
CA VAL A 16 12.77 -22.03 8.09
C VAL A 16 12.34 -20.64 7.56
N VAL A 17 12.93 -19.56 8.08
CA VAL A 17 12.63 -18.19 7.64
C VAL A 17 13.04 -17.98 6.18
N GLY A 18 14.12 -18.60 5.72
CA GLY A 18 14.57 -18.53 4.31
C GLY A 18 13.61 -19.21 3.33
N LEU A 19 12.90 -20.24 3.77
CA LEU A 19 11.88 -20.92 2.98
C LEU A 19 10.55 -20.14 2.97
N LEU A 20 10.18 -19.54 4.11
CA LEU A 20 8.96 -18.74 4.27
C LEU A 20 9.08 -17.35 3.62
N THR A 21 10.29 -16.79 3.59
CA THR A 21 10.62 -15.55 2.88
C THR A 21 10.88 -15.86 1.40
N GLY A 22 9.94 -16.58 0.78
CA GLY A 22 9.92 -16.74 -0.67
C GLY A 22 10.09 -15.37 -1.35
N HIS A 23 10.86 -15.37 -2.44
CA HIS A 23 11.28 -14.21 -3.24
C HIS A 23 10.56 -12.89 -2.89
N GLY A 24 11.27 -11.95 -2.26
CA GLY A 24 10.80 -10.57 -1.98
C GLY A 24 10.50 -9.73 -3.22
N GLY A 25 10.31 -10.36 -4.38
CA GLY A 25 9.92 -9.75 -5.66
C GLY A 25 8.42 -9.56 -5.76
N GLY A 26 7.83 -8.91 -4.75
CA GLY A 26 6.56 -8.24 -4.99
C GLY A 26 6.77 -7.11 -6.01
N ARG A 27 5.79 -6.88 -6.89
CA ARG A 27 5.79 -5.71 -7.78
C ARG A 27 6.17 -4.46 -6.98
N PRO A 28 7.16 -3.66 -7.41
CA PRO A 28 7.54 -2.42 -6.72
C PRO A 28 6.28 -1.61 -6.43
N ARG A 29 6.24 -0.97 -5.24
CA ARG A 29 5.12 -0.08 -4.90
C ARG A 29 5.01 0.97 -5.99
N ALA A 30 3.92 0.92 -6.76
CA ALA A 30 3.70 1.84 -7.85
C ALA A 30 3.64 3.30 -7.34
N LEU A 31 3.19 3.48 -6.08
CA LEU A 31 3.17 4.75 -5.40
C LEU A 31 4.30 4.81 -4.36
N PRO A 32 5.15 5.84 -4.35
CA PRO A 32 6.22 5.98 -3.37
C PRO A 32 5.65 6.17 -1.96
N ASP A 33 6.32 5.60 -0.96
CA ASP A 33 5.92 5.67 0.45
C ASP A 33 5.61 7.10 0.98
N PRO A 34 6.37 8.16 0.63
CA PRO A 34 6.01 9.53 1.04
C PRO A 34 4.67 10.01 0.47
N MET A 35 4.33 9.61 -0.77
CA MET A 35 3.03 9.95 -1.38
C MET A 35 1.89 9.20 -0.70
N VAL A 36 2.10 7.96 -0.26
CA VAL A 36 1.12 7.20 0.52
C VAL A 36 0.83 7.92 1.84
N ALA A 37 1.88 8.35 2.57
CA ALA A 37 1.73 9.06 3.83
C ALA A 37 0.96 10.39 3.67
N ALA A 38 1.30 11.18 2.65
CA ALA A 38 0.58 12.42 2.33
C ALA A 38 -0.88 12.17 1.94
N ALA A 39 -1.16 11.12 1.15
CA ALA A 39 -2.51 10.75 0.78
C ALA A 39 -3.36 10.32 2.00
N ILE A 40 -2.76 9.63 2.98
CA ILE A 40 -3.41 9.32 4.26
C ILE A 40 -3.75 10.60 5.02
N GLN A 41 -2.78 11.52 5.17
CA GLN A 41 -3.00 12.79 5.86
C GLN A 41 -4.16 13.57 5.23
N ILE A 42 -4.14 13.74 3.90
CA ILE A 42 -5.21 14.40 3.15
C ILE A 42 -6.57 13.71 3.36
N ALA A 43 -6.59 12.37 3.33
CA ALA A 43 -7.80 11.59 3.56
C ALA A 43 -8.33 11.66 5.00
N THR A 44 -7.47 11.95 5.99
CA THR A 44 -7.87 12.13 7.39
C THR A 44 -8.37 13.53 7.72
N THR A 45 -7.91 14.55 7.01
CA THR A 45 -8.28 15.95 7.28
C THR A 45 -9.73 16.26 6.89
N ALA A 46 -10.24 15.62 5.84
CA ALA A 46 -11.59 15.86 5.35
C ALA A 46 -12.17 14.61 4.66
N PRO A 47 -13.51 14.46 4.65
CA PRO A 47 -14.19 13.41 3.89
C PRO A 47 -14.09 13.71 2.39
N LEU A 48 -12.95 13.36 1.79
CA LEU A 48 -12.63 13.60 0.39
C LEU A 48 -12.83 12.32 -0.44
N THR A 49 -13.24 12.51 -1.69
CA THR A 49 -13.29 11.43 -2.67
C THR A 49 -11.88 11.04 -3.12
N LEU A 50 -11.71 9.82 -3.66
CA LEU A 50 -10.42 9.37 -4.15
C LEU A 50 -9.83 10.29 -5.24
N ALA A 51 -10.69 10.86 -6.10
CA ALA A 51 -10.30 11.83 -7.11
C ALA A 51 -9.81 13.15 -6.50
N GLN A 52 -10.48 13.64 -5.44
CA GLN A 52 -10.06 14.84 -4.72
C GLN A 52 -8.74 14.64 -3.98
N ILE A 53 -8.52 13.44 -3.43
CA ILE A 53 -7.24 13.08 -2.80
C ILE A 53 -6.13 13.10 -3.85
N ALA A 54 -6.36 12.53 -5.04
CA ALA A 54 -5.38 12.56 -6.13
C ALA A 54 -5.05 13.99 -6.58
N GLN A 55 -6.05 14.84 -6.82
CA GLN A 55 -5.82 16.24 -7.20
C GLN A 55 -5.02 17.00 -6.14
N ARG A 56 -5.31 16.78 -4.86
CA ARG A 56 -4.61 17.45 -3.76
C ARG A 56 -3.20 16.90 -3.58
N LEU A 57 -2.98 15.63 -3.90
CA LEU A 57 -1.65 15.03 -3.95
C LEU A 57 -0.82 15.66 -5.08
N GLU A 58 -1.39 15.76 -6.29
CA GLU A 58 -0.75 16.43 -7.43
C GLU A 58 -0.40 17.89 -7.10
N ALA A 59 -1.30 18.61 -6.45
CA ALA A 59 -1.04 19.98 -5.99
C ALA A 59 0.04 20.07 -4.89
N THR A 60 0.19 19.05 -4.06
CA THR A 60 1.19 19.04 -2.98
C THR A 60 2.59 18.69 -3.49
N PHE A 61 2.69 17.76 -4.44
CA PHE A 61 3.96 17.29 -4.99
C PHE A 61 4.36 18.02 -6.28
N ASN A 62 3.47 18.83 -6.86
CA ASN A 62 3.66 19.50 -8.15
C ASN A 62 4.04 18.53 -9.29
N GLU A 63 3.66 17.26 -9.15
CA GLU A 63 3.93 16.18 -10.07
C GLU A 63 2.64 15.43 -10.39
N PRO A 64 2.43 14.99 -11.65
CA PRO A 64 1.29 14.18 -12.01
C PRO A 64 1.35 12.83 -11.29
N LEU A 65 0.19 12.29 -10.91
CA LEU A 65 0.12 11.03 -10.18
C LEU A 65 0.82 9.91 -11.00
N PRO A 66 1.85 9.23 -10.46
CA PRO A 66 2.60 8.21 -11.19
C PRO A 66 1.81 6.93 -11.45
N CYS A 67 0.55 6.86 -11.01
CA CYS A 67 -0.31 5.68 -11.07
C CYS A 67 -1.74 6.03 -11.44
N ARG A 68 -2.52 4.99 -11.79
CA ARG A 68 -3.98 5.10 -11.88
C ARG A 68 -4.60 5.36 -10.50
N LEU A 69 -5.75 6.04 -10.49
CA LEU A 69 -6.58 6.27 -9.29
C LEU A 69 -6.87 4.98 -8.51
N GLU A 70 -7.12 3.86 -9.20
CA GLU A 70 -7.37 2.56 -8.57
C GLU A 70 -6.17 2.08 -7.72
N THR A 71 -4.94 2.35 -8.18
CA THR A 71 -3.71 2.00 -7.47
C THR A 71 -3.57 2.81 -6.18
N LEU A 72 -3.93 4.11 -6.22
CA LEU A 72 -4.01 4.96 -5.03
C LEU A 72 -5.05 4.41 -4.04
N GLY A 73 -6.23 4.01 -4.54
CA GLY A 73 -7.27 3.40 -3.73
C GLY A 73 -6.83 2.10 -3.07
N MET A 74 -6.10 1.23 -3.79
CA MET A 74 -5.52 0.01 -3.21
C MET A 74 -4.44 0.31 -2.17
N ALA A 75 -3.59 1.31 -2.40
CA ALA A 75 -2.57 1.72 -1.44
C ALA A 75 -3.22 2.20 -0.14
N LEU A 76 -4.21 3.06 -0.22
CA LEU A 76 -4.97 3.54 0.94
C LEU A 76 -5.73 2.40 1.64
N LYS A 77 -6.28 1.44 0.88
CA LYS A 77 -6.95 0.25 1.44
C LYS A 77 -5.99 -0.64 2.23
N ARG A 78 -4.75 -0.82 1.76
CA ARG A 78 -3.71 -1.56 2.50
C ARG A 78 -3.37 -0.89 3.83
N GLU A 79 -3.43 0.44 3.87
CA GLU A 79 -3.22 1.26 5.07
C GLU A 79 -4.48 1.36 5.96
N GLY A 80 -5.55 0.64 5.63
CA GLY A 80 -6.77 0.53 6.44
C GLY A 80 -7.86 1.55 6.09
N LEU A 81 -7.68 2.35 5.04
CA LEU A 81 -8.69 3.31 4.58
C LEU A 81 -9.63 2.63 3.58
N SER A 82 -10.90 2.44 3.97
CA SER A 82 -11.91 1.81 3.11
C SER A 82 -12.82 2.86 2.45
N PHE A 83 -12.78 2.94 1.12
CA PHE A 83 -13.73 3.72 0.33
C PHE A 83 -14.95 2.85 0.01
N LYS A 84 -16.08 3.08 0.68
CA LYS A 84 -17.34 2.39 0.36
C LYS A 84 -17.96 3.09 -0.84
N ARG A 85 -18.35 2.35 -1.88
CA ARG A 85 -18.87 2.84 -3.18
C ARG A 85 -20.03 3.86 -3.12
N ASN A 86 -20.71 3.99 -1.98
CA ASN A 86 -21.81 4.95 -1.75
C ASN A 86 -21.64 5.76 -0.46
N ARG A 87 -20.41 5.93 0.05
CA ARG A 87 -20.16 6.76 1.22
C ARG A 87 -18.90 7.58 0.97
N TYR A 88 -19.08 8.86 0.69
CA TYR A 88 -18.03 9.88 0.58
C TYR A 88 -17.31 10.16 1.92
N THR A 89 -17.43 9.27 2.91
CA THR A 89 -16.88 9.47 4.24
C THR A 89 -16.12 8.23 4.69
N LEU A 90 -14.91 8.48 5.18
CA LEU A 90 -14.09 7.50 5.85
C LEU A 90 -14.73 7.15 7.19
N LYS A 91 -15.38 5.99 7.33
CA LYS A 91 -15.57 5.40 8.66
C LYS A 91 -14.25 4.74 9.05
N LYS A 92 -13.54 5.35 10.00
CA LYS A 92 -12.39 4.78 10.69
C LYS A 92 -12.85 3.53 11.46
N ASN A 93 -12.81 2.38 10.82
CA ASN A 93 -12.83 1.09 11.51
C ASN A 93 -11.36 0.74 11.72
N ALA A 94 -10.78 1.19 12.83
CA ALA A 94 -9.48 0.71 13.26
C ALA A 94 -9.61 -0.78 13.57
N THR A 95 -9.30 -1.62 12.58
CA THR A 95 -9.14 -3.05 12.82
C THR A 95 -7.92 -3.18 13.72
N LYS A 96 -8.12 -3.54 14.99
CA LYS A 96 -7.03 -3.85 15.90
C LYS A 96 -6.15 -4.90 15.22
N ARG A 97 -4.93 -4.54 14.84
CA ARG A 97 -3.91 -5.53 14.48
C ARG A 97 -3.62 -6.27 15.79
N HIS A 98 -4.14 -7.47 15.94
CA HIS A 98 -3.57 -8.41 16.88
C HIS A 98 -2.17 -8.74 16.37
N SER A 99 -1.15 -8.27 17.08
CA SER A 99 0.20 -8.77 16.93
C SER A 99 0.22 -10.23 17.38
N PRO A 100 0.86 -11.14 16.62
CA PRO A 100 1.17 -12.49 17.10
C PRO A 100 2.21 -12.44 18.23
#